data_AF-A0A9P7EL21-F1
#
_entry.id   AF-A0A9P7EL21-F1
#
_cell.length_a   1.000
_cell.length_b   1.000
_cell.length_c   1.000
_cell.angle_alpha   90.00
_cell.angle_beta   90.00
_cell.angle_gamma   90.00
#
_symmetry.space_group_name_H-M   'P 1'
#
loop_
_entity.id
_entity.type
_entity.pdbx_description
1 polymer ?
#
loop_
_entity_poly.entity_id
_entity_poly.type
_entity_poly.pdbx_seq_one_letter_code
_entity_poly.pdbx_strand_id
1 'polypeptide(L)'
;PTKPVIIFIPSRCQCQLTVDNLLIHCGADSNPDHFLNIEEADLQPHLDHISDKGLVECLKHGIGYYHEALDKQDKHIVECVFQSGAIQVLVASKVCNP
;
A
#
# COMPACT_ATOMS: atom_id res chain seq x y z
N PRO A 1 -11.95 -4.89 11.04
CA PRO A 1 -12.10 -5.95 10.02
C PRO A 1 -10.69 -6.37 9.56
N THR A 2 -10.41 -7.65 9.29
CA THR A 2 -9.01 -8.15 9.17
C THR A 2 -8.70 -8.87 7.86
N LYS A 3 -9.64 -8.87 6.90
CA LYS A 3 -9.42 -9.55 5.61
C LYS A 3 -8.67 -8.63 4.65
N PRO A 4 -7.69 -9.15 3.89
CA PRO A 4 -7.00 -8.37 2.87
C PRO A 4 -7.96 -7.94 1.76
N VAL A 5 -7.77 -6.73 1.23
CA VAL A 5 -8.61 -6.11 0.21
C VAL A 5 -7.75 -5.58 -0.94
N ILE A 6 -8.09 -5.97 -2.17
CA ILE A 6 -7.53 -5.38 -3.39
C ILE A 6 -8.59 -4.51 -4.06
N ILE A 7 -8.24 -3.27 -4.38
CA ILE A 7 -9.09 -2.30 -5.07
C ILE A 7 -8.53 -2.07 -6.47
N PHE A 8 -9.24 -2.52 -7.51
CA PHE A 8 -8.85 -2.30 -8.89
C PHE A 8 -9.38 -0.97 -9.44
N ILE A 9 -8.48 -0.10 -9.88
CA ILE A 9 -8.79 1.24 -10.38
C ILE A 9 -8.47 1.33 -11.88
N PRO A 10 -9.33 1.96 -12.70
CA PRO A 10 -9.18 1.92 -14.17
C PRO A 10 -7.99 2.71 -14.73
N SER A 11 -7.38 3.61 -13.95
CA SER A 11 -6.22 4.39 -14.40
C SER A 11 -5.23 4.68 -13.27
N ARG A 12 -3.96 4.91 -13.63
CA ARG A 12 -2.90 5.30 -12.69
C ARG A 12 -3.22 6.60 -11.94
N CYS A 13 -3.72 7.62 -12.66
CA CYS A 13 -4.08 8.91 -12.06
C CYS A 13 -5.14 8.73 -10.98
N GLN A 14 -6.15 7.90 -11.25
CA GLN A 14 -7.20 7.61 -10.28
C GLN A 14 -6.69 6.73 -9.13
N CYS A 15 -5.73 5.81 -9.37
CA CYS A 15 -5.10 5.05 -8.29
C CYS A 15 -4.52 5.99 -7.23
N GLN A 16 -3.72 6.97 -7.66
CA GLN A 16 -3.10 7.92 -6.75
C GLN A 16 -4.15 8.71 -5.96
N LEU A 17 -5.16 9.26 -6.65
CA LEU A 17 -6.26 9.99 -5.98
C LEU A 17 -6.99 9.11 -4.96
N THR A 18 -7.22 7.83 -5.27
CA THR A 18 -7.86 6.90 -4.33
C THR A 18 -6.98 6.66 -3.10
N VAL A 19 -5.68 6.46 -3.29
CA VAL A 19 -4.72 6.29 -2.19
C VAL A 19 -4.70 7.53 -1.29
N ASP A 20 -4.59 8.72 -1.88
CA ASP A 20 -4.56 9.98 -1.13
C ASP A 20 -5.85 10.16 -0.29
N ASN A 21 -7.01 9.83 -0.87
CA ASN A 21 -8.28 9.88 -0.14
C ASN A 21 -8.33 8.85 1.01
N LEU A 22 -7.80 7.65 0.82
CA LEU A 22 -7.72 6.63 1.88
C LEU A 22 -6.84 7.12 3.02
N LEU A 23 -5.68 7.70 2.73
CA LEU A 23 -4.77 8.25 3.73
C LEU A 23 -5.40 9.41 4.52
N ILE A 24 -6.05 10.35 3.83
CA ILE A 24 -6.78 11.45 4.49
C ILE A 24 -7.87 10.91 5.42
N HIS A 25 -8.60 9.89 4.97
CA HIS A 25 -9.64 9.27 5.77
C HIS A 25 -9.07 8.58 7.02
N CYS A 26 -7.95 7.86 6.88
CA CYS A 26 -7.26 7.22 8.01
C CYS A 26 -6.72 8.25 9.01
N GLY A 27 -6.12 9.33 8.52
CA GLY A 27 -5.59 10.41 9.38
C GLY A 27 -6.66 11.16 10.17
N ALA A 28 -7.93 11.06 9.79
CA ALA A 28 -9.06 11.60 10.54
C ALA A 28 -9.63 10.62 11.59
N ASP A 29 -9.21 9.35 11.56
CA ASP A 29 -9.62 8.32 12.52
C ASP A 29 -8.72 8.34 13.78
N SER A 30 -9.20 7.74 14.87
CA SER A 30 -8.44 7.61 16.12
C SER A 30 -7.28 6.62 16.01
N ASN A 31 -7.29 5.75 14.99
CA ASN A 31 -6.25 4.79 14.69
C ASN A 31 -5.83 4.88 13.21
N PRO A 32 -4.90 5.76 12.85
CA PRO A 32 -4.52 6.00 11.45
C PRO A 32 -3.81 4.80 10.79
N ASP A 33 -3.22 3.92 11.58
CA ASP A 33 -2.43 2.77 11.09
C ASP A 33 -3.19 1.45 11.22
N HIS A 34 -4.53 1.50 11.31
CA HIS A 34 -5.37 0.31 11.56
C HIS A 34 -5.34 -0.74 10.45
N PHE A 35 -4.81 -0.41 9.28
CA PHE A 35 -4.58 -1.34 8.17
C PHE A 35 -3.21 -2.02 8.23
N LEU A 36 -2.33 -1.63 9.16
CA LEU A 36 -1.05 -2.26 9.40
C LEU A 36 -1.23 -3.34 10.48
N ASN A 37 -0.90 -4.59 10.14
CA ASN A 37 -1.06 -5.75 11.03
C ASN A 37 0.22 -6.11 11.79
N ILE A 38 1.31 -5.39 11.55
CA ILE A 38 2.62 -5.58 12.17
C ILE A 38 3.11 -4.26 12.77
N GLU A 39 4.18 -4.30 13.56
CA GLU A 39 4.83 -3.07 14.01
C GLU A 39 5.62 -2.44 12.85
N GLU A 40 5.71 -1.11 12.81
CA GLU A 40 6.51 -0.40 11.78
C GLU A 40 7.97 -0.88 11.78
N ALA A 41 8.52 -1.25 12.95
CA ALA A 41 9.86 -1.79 13.09
C ALA A 41 10.09 -3.10 12.30
N ASP A 42 9.06 -3.95 12.18
CA ASP A 42 9.13 -5.19 11.40
C ASP A 42 8.98 -4.92 9.90
N LEU A 43 8.32 -3.82 9.52
CA LEU A 43 8.15 -3.39 8.13
C LEU A 43 9.39 -2.64 7.62
N GLN A 44 10.09 -1.91 8.49
CA GLN A 44 11.20 -1.01 8.16
C GLN A 44 12.27 -1.64 7.23
N PRO A 45 12.73 -2.89 7.44
CA PRO A 45 13.70 -3.52 6.55
C PRO A 45 13.23 -3.64 5.10
N HIS A 46 11.92 -3.75 4.88
CA HIS A 46 11.34 -3.74 3.54
C HIS A 46 11.26 -2.32 2.97
N LEU A 47 10.88 -1.33 3.78
CA LEU A 47 10.77 0.08 3.38
C LEU A 47 12.10 0.67 2.92
N ASP A 48 13.20 0.28 3.56
CA ASP A 48 14.56 0.76 3.21
C ASP A 48 14.98 0.39 1.77
N HIS A 49 14.30 -0.59 1.18
CA HIS A 49 14.54 -1.07 -0.18
C HIS A 49 13.54 -0.52 -1.20
N ILE A 50 12.64 0.38 -0.81
CA ILE A 50 11.66 0.98 -1.72
C ILE A 50 12.18 2.31 -2.25
N SER A 51 12.14 2.49 -3.58
CA SER A 51 12.58 3.71 -4.25
C SER A 51 11.52 4.82 -4.18
N ASP A 52 10.24 4.45 -4.33
CA ASP A 52 9.13 5.38 -4.29
C ASP A 52 8.81 5.82 -2.84
N LYS A 53 9.10 7.08 -2.52
CA LYS A 53 8.84 7.65 -1.20
C LYS A 53 7.36 7.75 -0.86
N GLY A 54 6.50 7.97 -1.87
CA GLY A 54 5.06 7.99 -1.67
C GLY A 54 4.56 6.61 -1.24
N LEU A 55 5.10 5.56 -1.85
CA LEU A 55 4.79 4.18 -1.49
C LEU A 55 5.22 3.85 -0.07
N VAL A 56 6.40 4.27 0.36
CA VAL A 56 6.88 4.10 1.75
C VAL A 56 5.89 4.71 2.74
N GLU A 57 5.46 5.95 2.51
CA GLU A 57 4.52 6.63 3.41
C GLU A 57 3.16 5.93 3.44
N CYS A 58 2.66 5.45 2.28
CA CYS A 58 1.42 4.70 2.24
C CYS A 58 1.51 3.39 3.04
N LEU A 59 2.61 2.66 2.90
CA LEU A 59 2.79 1.35 3.53
C LEU A 59 2.84 1.41 5.05
N LYS A 60 3.36 2.51 5.63
CA LYS A 60 3.33 2.74 7.08
C LYS A 60 1.91 2.79 7.64
N HIS A 61 0.95 3.24 6.84
CA HIS A 61 -0.46 3.26 7.19
C HIS A 61 -1.20 1.97 6.81
N GLY A 62 -0.49 0.93 6.36
CA GLY A 62 -1.08 -0.34 5.94
C GLY A 62 -1.77 -0.32 4.57
N ILE A 63 -1.45 0.68 3.74
CA ILE A 63 -2.02 0.85 2.40
C ILE A 63 -0.89 0.78 1.35
N GLY A 64 -0.98 -0.16 0.42
CA GLY A 64 -0.08 -0.24 -0.73
C GLY A 64 -0.76 0.25 -2.01
N TYR A 65 0.04 0.63 -3.00
CA TYR A 65 -0.44 0.76 -4.37
C TYR A 65 0.46 0.01 -5.35
N TYR A 66 -0.15 -0.44 -6.44
CA TYR A 66 0.50 -1.23 -7.46
C TYR A 66 0.11 -0.73 -8.85
N HIS A 67 1.08 -0.24 -9.61
CA HIS A 67 0.87 0.23 -10.98
C HIS A 67 2.11 0.01 -11.84
N GLU A 68 1.94 0.12 -13.15
CA GLU A 68 2.94 -0.21 -14.16
C GLU A 68 4.26 0.57 -14.00
N ALA A 69 4.20 1.80 -13.49
CA ALA A 69 5.35 2.69 -13.32
C ALA A 69 6.23 2.39 -12.10
N LEU A 70 5.81 1.49 -11.19
CA LEU A 70 6.70 1.04 -10.11
C LEU A 70 7.81 0.18 -10.70
N ASP A 71 9.01 0.29 -10.12
CA ASP A 71 10.11 -0.57 -10.49
C ASP A 71 9.85 -2.03 -10.03
N LYS A 72 10.69 -2.95 -10.49
CA LYS A 72 10.51 -4.38 -10.21
C LYS A 72 10.69 -4.71 -8.72
N GLN A 73 11.55 -3.97 -8.02
CA GLN A 73 11.86 -4.19 -6.62
C GLN A 73 10.71 -3.71 -5.74
N ASP A 74 10.20 -2.51 -5.99
CA ASP A 74 9.03 -1.94 -5.31
C ASP A 74 7.80 -2.85 -5.47
N LYS A 75 7.53 -3.33 -6.70
CA LYS A 75 6.44 -4.28 -6.98
C LYS A 75 6.54 -5.55 -6.15
N HIS A 76 7.72 -6.17 -6.13
CA HIS A 76 7.96 -7.39 -5.38
C HIS A 76 7.80 -7.19 -3.87
N ILE A 77 8.27 -6.06 -3.34
CA ILE A 77 8.14 -5.75 -1.92
C ILE A 77 6.66 -5.58 -1.55
N VAL A 78 5.90 -4.80 -2.33
CA VAL A 78 4.46 -4.57 -2.11
C VAL A 78 3.67 -5.88 -2.15
N GLU A 79 3.92 -6.75 -3.13
CA GLU A 79 3.30 -8.07 -3.22
C GLU A 79 3.61 -8.91 -1.98
N CYS A 80 4.88 -8.93 -1.54
CA CYS A 80 5.32 -9.71 -0.39
C CYS A 80 4.65 -9.25 0.92
N VAL A 81 4.63 -7.93 1.19
CA VAL A 81 4.02 -7.39 2.42
C VAL A 81 2.50 -7.53 2.41
N PHE A 82 1.86 -7.51 1.24
CA PHE A 82 0.42 -7.78 1.13
C PHE A 82 0.09 -9.27 1.32
N GLN A 83 0.84 -10.18 0.66
CA GLN A 83 0.61 -11.63 0.74
C GLN A 83 0.91 -12.20 2.13
N SER A 84 1.90 -11.66 2.83
CA SER A 84 2.18 -11.99 4.23
C SER A 84 1.11 -11.47 5.20
N GLY A 85 0.25 -10.55 4.73
CA GLY A 85 -0.77 -9.91 5.55
C GLY A 85 -0.22 -8.80 6.43
N ALA A 86 1.00 -8.30 6.20
CA ALA A 86 1.54 -7.15 6.94
C ALA A 86 0.70 -5.88 6.71
N ILE A 87 0.21 -5.70 5.48
CA ILE A 87 -0.73 -4.62 5.11
C ILE A 87 -2.09 -5.20 4.71
N GLN A 88 -3.17 -4.44 4.90
CA GLN A 88 -4.53 -4.91 4.60
C GLN A 88 -5.07 -4.43 3.25
N VAL A 89 -4.61 -3.29 2.74
CA VAL A 89 -5.21 -2.65 1.56
C VAL A 89 -4.19 -2.53 0.44
N LEU A 90 -4.55 -2.98 -0.76
CA LEU A 90 -3.76 -2.80 -1.97
C LEU A 90 -4.60 -2.15 -3.07
N VAL A 91 -4.16 -0.99 -3.57
CA VAL A 91 -4.80 -0.28 -4.69
C VAL A 91 -4.05 -0.56 -5.98
N ALA A 92 -4.64 -1.32 -6.91
CA ALA A 92 -3.98 -1.77 -8.12
C ALA A 92 -4.58 -1.10 -9.37
N SER A 93 -3.72 -0.68 -10.32
CA SER A 93 -4.21 -0.26 -11.64
C SER A 93 -4.74 -1.48 -12.40
N LYS A 94 -5.83 -1.32 -13.15
CA LYS A 94 -6.48 -2.42 -13.91
C LYS A 94 -5.58 -3.15 -14.90
N VAL A 95 -4.49 -2.50 -15.34
CA VAL A 95 -3.52 -3.09 -16.28
C VAL A 95 -2.52 -4.01 -15.58
N CYS A 96 -2.52 -4.03 -14.24
CA CYS A 96 -1.66 -4.85 -13.42
C CYS A 96 -2.43 -6.02 -12.78
N ASN A 97 -1.72 -7.12 -12.55
CA ASN A 97 -2.24 -8.29 -11.83
C ASN A 97 -1.24 -8.66 -10.71
N PRO A 98 -1.35 -7.99 -9.55
CA PRO A 98 -0.49 -8.22 -8.38
C PRO A 98 -0.82 -9.53 -7.64
#